data_AF-A0A5D2E9I9-F1
#
_entry.id   AF-A0A5D2E9I9-F1
#
_cell.length_a   1.000
_cell.length_b   1.000
_cell.length_c   1.000
_cell.angle_alpha   90.00
_cell.angle_beta   90.00
_cell.angle_gamma   90.00
#
_symmetry.space_group_name_H-M   'P 1'
#
loop_
_entity.id
_entity.type
_entity.pdbx_description
1 polymer ?
#
loop_
_entity_poly.entity_id
_entity_poly.type
_entity_poly.pdbx_seq_one_letter_code
_entity_poly.pdbx_strand_id
1 'polypeptide(L)' 'MRKKYGVDPRMEHYACMVNIYRSAELIDEAFNMIVERMEFEARPTVWGAMLYACSVHRNIQIREIAG' A
#
# COMPACT_ATOMS: atom_id res chain seq x y z
N MET A 1 -13.86 -0.38 1.05
CA MET A 1 -14.57 0.69 0.32
C MET A 1 -15.99 0.28 -0.02
N ARG A 2 -16.19 -0.82 -0.75
CA ARG A 2 -17.52 -1.32 -1.15
C ARG A 2 -18.48 -1.59 0.01
N LYS A 3 -18.12 -2.49 0.94
CA LYS A 3 -19.00 -2.88 2.07
C LYS A 3 -19.36 -1.74 3.03
N LYS A 4 -18.46 -0.78 3.24
CA LYS A 4 -18.63 0.29 4.23
C LYS A 4 -19.20 1.58 3.64
N TYR A 5 -18.84 1.91 2.40
CA TYR A 5 -19.15 3.20 1.80
C TYR A 5 -19.93 3.09 0.48
N GLY A 6 -20.24 1.87 0.00
CA GLY A 6 -20.93 1.66 -1.27
C GLY A 6 -20.11 2.04 -2.51
N VAL A 7 -18.80 2.28 -2.35
CA VAL A 7 -17.90 2.67 -3.45
C VAL A 7 -17.11 1.48 -3.93
N ASP A 8 -17.26 1.15 -5.21
CA ASP A 8 -16.45 0.12 -5.85
C ASP A 8 -14.99 0.60 -5.97
N PRO A 9 -14.04 -0.11 -5.35
CA PRO A 9 -12.65 0.28 -5.37
C PRO A 9 -12.07 0.15 -6.78
N ARG A 10 -11.17 1.06 -7.12
CA ARG A 10 -10.46 1.10 -8.41
C ARG A 10 -8.97 1.05 -8.15
N MET A 11 -8.18 0.85 -9.20
CA MET A 11 -6.71 0.80 -9.11
C MET A 11 -6.14 1.99 -8.35
N GLU A 12 -6.64 3.21 -8.62
CA GLU A 12 -6.16 4.43 -7.99
C GLU A 12 -6.44 4.43 -6.49
N HIS A 13 -7.59 3.89 -6.08
CA HIS A 13 -7.94 3.76 -4.67
C HIS A 13 -6.98 2.81 -3.94
N TYR A 14 -6.60 1.69 -4.56
CA TYR A 14 -5.62 0.76 -3.98
C TYR A 14 -4.22 1.38 -3.88
N ALA A 15 -3.77 2.10 -4.92
CA ALA A 15 -2.50 2.82 -4.88
C ALA A 15 -2.48 3.90 -3.77
N CYS A 16 -3.58 4.63 -3.57
CA CYS A 16 -3.72 5.55 -2.44
C CYS A 16 -3.64 4.82 -1.10
N MET A 17 -4.32 3.67 -0.95
CA MET A 17 -4.28 2.88 0.28
C MET A 17 -2.86 2.39 0.60
N VAL A 18 -2.08 1.95 -0.38
CA VAL A 18 -0.67 1.56 -0.19
C VAL A 18 0.14 2.71 0.43
N ASN A 19 -0.06 3.94 -0.07
CA ASN A 19 0.62 5.11 0.49
C ASN A 19 0.19 5.44 1.92
N ILE A 20 -1.08 5.23 2.27
CA ILE A 20 -1.60 5.42 3.63
C ILE A 20 -0.96 4.41 4.58
N TYR A 21 -0.97 3.13 4.22
CA TYR A 21 -0.33 2.07 5.01
C TYR A 21 1.17 2.34 5.20
N ARG A 22 1.86 2.74 4.13
CA ARG A 22 3.27 3.16 4.19
C ARG A 22 3.51 4.27 5.21
N SER A 23 2.68 5.32 5.24
CA SER A 23 2.82 6.41 6.22
C SER A 23 2.55 6.00 7.66
N ALA A 24 1.84 4.89 7.85
CA ALA A 24 1.62 4.28 9.16
C ALA A 24 2.66 3.19 9.47
N GLU A 25 3.67 3.01 8.61
CA GLU A 25 4.72 1.98 8.73
C GLU A 25 4.19 0.53 8.65
N LEU A 26 2.99 0.36 8.10
CA LEU A 26 2.28 -0.92 7.97
C LEU A 26 2.49 -1.53 6.58
N ILE A 27 3.74 -1.77 6.19
CA ILE A 27 4.08 -2.22 4.83
C ILE A 27 3.56 -3.63 4.55
N ASP A 28 3.61 -4.52 5.54
CA ASP A 28 3.13 -5.89 5.39
C ASP A 28 1.61 -5.92 5.20
N GLU A 29 0.88 -5.05 5.90
CA GLU A 29 -0.56 -4.86 5.72
C GLU A 29 -0.88 -4.27 4.35
N ALA A 30 -0.04 -3.37 3.81
CA ALA A 30 -0.17 -2.88 2.45
C ALA A 30 -0.06 -4.03 1.44
N PHE A 31 0.90 -4.94 1.63
CA PHE A 31 1.07 -6.13 0.79
C PHE A 31 -0.12 -7.09 0.91
N ASN A 32 -0.53 -7.42 2.14
CA ASN A 32 -1.65 -8.31 2.40
C ASN A 32 -2.96 -7.76 1.82
N MET A 33 -3.14 -6.44 1.84
CA MET A 33 -4.28 -5.79 1.22
C MET A 33 -4.29 -5.96 -0.32
N ILE A 34 -3.12 -5.93 -0.97
CA ILE A 34 -3.00 -6.20 -2.42
C ILE A 34 -3.34 -7.67 -2.72
N VAL A 35 -2.77 -8.62 -1.97
CA VAL A 35 -2.89 -10.06 -2.29
C VAL A 35 -4.22 -10.68 -1.86
N GLU A 36 -4.84 -10.21 -0.78
CA GLU A 36 -6.04 -10.82 -0.20
C GLU A 36 -7.32 -10.03 -0.44
N ARG A 37 -7.24 -8.71 -0.64
CA ARG A 37 -8.43 -7.84 -0.67
C ARG A 37 -8.73 -7.23 -2.03
N MET A 38 -7.78 -7.24 -2.96
CA MET A 38 -8.07 -6.79 -4.32
C MET A 38 -8.95 -7.82 -5.03
N GLU A 39 -10.11 -7.35 -5.51
CA GLU A 39 -11.08 -8.16 -6.24
C GLU A 39 -10.64 -8.43 -7.70
N PHE A 40 -9.47 -7.94 -8.11
CA PHE A 40 -8.91 -8.05 -9.45
C PHE A 40 -7.38 -8.04 -9.41
N GLU A 41 -6.75 -8.53 -10.48
CA GLU A 41 -5.28 -8.59 -10.58
C GLU A 41 -4.64 -7.20 -10.49
N ALA A 42 -3.67 -7.05 -9.58
CA ALA A 42 -2.97 -5.79 -9.38
C ALA A 42 -2.15 -5.41 -10.61
N ARG A 43 -2.44 -4.22 -11.17
CA ARG A 43 -1.72 -3.66 -12.31
C ARG A 43 -0.42 -2.95 -11.90
N PRO A 44 0.48 -2.64 -12.84
CA PRO A 44 1.73 -1.95 -12.57
C PRO A 44 1.60 -0.66 -11.74
N THR A 45 0.47 0.04 -11.81
CA THR A 45 0.18 1.21 -10.98
C THR A 45 0.22 0.90 -9.48
N VAL A 46 -0.37 -0.22 -9.05
CA VAL A 46 -0.42 -0.62 -7.63
C VAL A 46 0.93 -1.20 -7.20
N TRP A 47 1.54 -2.05 -8.03
CA TRP A 47 2.87 -2.59 -7.74
C TRP A 47 3.95 -1.51 -7.72
N GLY A 48 3.85 -0.48 -8.57
CA GLY A 48 4.74 0.67 -8.55
C GLY A 48 4.63 1.46 -7.24
N ALA A 49 3.41 1.67 -6.74
CA ALA A 49 3.18 2.27 -5.43
C ALA A 49 3.77 1.40 -4.29
N MET A 50 3.63 0.07 -4.39
CA MET A 50 4.19 -0.87 -3.40
C MET A 50 5.72 -0.86 -3.39
N LEU A 51 6.36 -0.88 -4.57
CA LEU A 51 7.81 -0.82 -4.70
C LEU A 51 8.37 0.49 -4.12
N TYR A 52 7.71 1.61 -4.40
CA TYR A 52 8.05 2.89 -3.79
C TYR A 52 7.86 2.87 -2.26
N ALA A 53 6.79 2.25 -1.77
CA ALA A 53 6.56 2.12 -0.34
C ALA A 53 7.68 1.34 0.37
N CYS A 54 8.11 0.21 -0.20
CA CYS A 54 9.22 -0.59 0.32
C CYS A 54 10.55 0.16 0.32
N SER A 55 10.85 0.93 -0.73
CA SER A 55 12.10 1.68 -0.81
C SER A 55 12.17 2.78 0.25
N VAL A 56 11.06 3.49 0.48
CA VAL A 56 11.00 4.53 1.51
C VAL A 56 11.00 3.94 2.92
N HIS A 57 10.31 2.81 3.15
CA HIS A 57 10.31 2.17 4.48
C HIS A 57 11.71 1.77 4.94
N ARG A 58 12.55 1.25 4.02
CA ARG A 58 13.96 0.97 4.33
C ARG A 58 14.72 2.22 4.78
N ASN A 59 14.45 3.38 4.16
CA ASN A 59 15.07 4.64 4.57
C ASN A 59 14.59 5.09 5.96
N ILE A 60 13.33 4.82 6.32
CA ILE A 60 12.79 5.09 7.66
C ILE A 60 13.52 4.25 8.70
N GLN A 61 13.64 2.94 8.49
CA GLN A 61 14.37 2.04 9.40
C GLN A 61 15.84 2.44 9.58
N ILE A 62 16.53 2.81 8.50
CA ILE A 62 17.93 3.29 8.59
C ILE A 62 18.00 4.58 9.40
N ARG A 63 17.09 5.52 9.17
CA ARG A 63 17.03 6.78 9.91
C ARG A 63 16.82 6.56 11.41
N GLU A 64 16.00 5.58 11.79
CA GLU A 64 15.76 5.23 13.20
C GLU A 64 16.99 4.62 13.87
N ILE A 65 17.76 3.78 13.16
CA ILE A 65 18.99 3.18 13.69
C ILE A 65 20.11 4.22 13.81
N ALA A 66 20.17 5.17 12.87
CA ALA A 66 21.24 6.15 12.77
C ALA A 66 21.07 7.40 13.66
N GLY A 67 19.91 7.56 14.32
CA GLY A 67 19.60 8.68 15.22
C GLY A 67 19.81 8.33 16.69
#